data_AF-A0A3B8YZT4-F1
#
_entry.id   AF-A0A3B8YZT4-F1
#
_cell.length_a   1.000
_cell.length_b   1.000
_cell.length_c   1.000
_cell.angle_alpha   90.00
_cell.angle_beta   90.00
_cell.angle_gamma   90.00
#
_symmetry.space_group_name_H-M   'P 1'
#
loop_
_entity.id
_entity.type
_entity.pdbx_description
1 polymer ?
#
loop_
_entity_poly.entity_id
_entity_poly.type
_entity_poly.pdbx_seq_one_letter_code
_entity_poly.pdbx_strand_id
1 'polypeptide(L)'
;PKGIHVAHVILDGAVDAPDTLGKMLGPEMFEQLRATRGREHDGLMLPEKIAESYWHLSQQHRSTWTHEMDLRSFGDRPWWNH
;
A
#
# COMPACT_ATOMS: atom_id res chain seq x y z
N PRO A 1 3.29 5.41 -28.51
CA PRO A 1 2.25 5.86 -27.56
C PRO A 1 0.83 5.58 -28.09
N LYS A 2 0.17 4.53 -27.59
CA LYS A 2 -1.17 4.09 -28.05
C LYS A 2 -2.33 4.68 -27.24
N GLY A 3 -2.07 5.76 -26.49
CA GLY A 3 -3.06 6.33 -25.56
C GLY A 3 -3.39 5.44 -24.37
N ILE A 4 -2.45 4.57 -23.96
CA ILE A 4 -2.61 3.64 -22.82
C ILE A 4 -1.70 4.12 -21.69
N HIS A 5 -2.29 4.35 -20.51
CA HIS A 5 -1.56 4.65 -19.28
C HIS A 5 -1.11 3.35 -18.63
N VAL A 6 0.17 3.03 -18.75
CA VAL A 6 0.79 1.91 -18.04
C VAL A 6 1.44 2.46 -16.78
N ALA A 7 1.12 1.88 -15.62
CA ALA A 7 1.69 2.25 -14.34
C ALA A 7 2.13 0.99 -13.58
N HIS A 8 3.27 1.09 -12.88
CA HIS A 8 3.79 0.09 -11.95
C HIS A 8 3.60 0.63 -10.52
N VAL A 9 2.73 -0.01 -9.75
CA VAL A 9 2.47 0.39 -8.36
C VAL A 9 3.11 -0.63 -7.44
N ILE A 10 4.09 -0.19 -6.67
CA ILE A 10 4.85 -0.99 -5.72
C ILE A 10 4.19 -0.83 -4.35
N LEU A 11 3.83 -1.96 -3.74
CA LEU A 11 3.34 -2.01 -2.37
C LEU A 11 4.47 -2.56 -1.49
N ASP A 12 5.22 -1.65 -0.87
CA ASP A 12 6.37 -1.94 -0.01
C ASP A 12 5.98 -1.77 1.46
N GLY A 13 5.30 -2.78 2.01
CA GLY A 13 4.87 -2.76 3.40
C GLY A 13 3.80 -3.80 3.71
N ALA A 14 3.54 -4.01 5.00
CA ALA A 14 2.46 -4.90 5.42
C ALA A 14 1.10 -4.21 5.23
N VAL A 15 0.20 -4.86 4.51
CA VAL A 15 -1.17 -4.39 4.30
C VAL A 15 -2.07 -4.87 5.44
N ASP A 16 -2.92 -3.99 5.97
CA ASP A 16 -3.99 -4.36 6.91
C ASP A 16 -5.07 -5.17 6.18
N ALA A 17 -4.77 -6.45 5.96
CA ALA A 17 -5.56 -7.38 5.16
C ALA A 17 -5.93 -8.62 6.00
N PRO A 18 -7.16 -8.66 6.56
CA PRO A 18 -7.63 -9.81 7.33
C PRO A 18 -7.62 -11.11 6.54
N ASP A 19 -7.87 -11.03 5.23
CA ASP A 19 -7.99 -12.20 4.35
C ASP A 19 -6.67 -12.84 3.92
N THR A 20 -5.54 -12.14 4.10
CA THR A 20 -4.20 -12.65 3.74
C THR A 20 -3.30 -12.67 4.98
N LEU A 21 -2.85 -11.50 5.43
CA LEU A 21 -1.97 -11.36 6.59
C LEU A 21 -2.68 -11.87 7.86
N GLY A 22 -3.97 -11.59 8.00
CA GLY A 22 -4.78 -12.11 9.10
C GLY A 22 -4.90 -13.63 9.12
N LYS A 23 -5.06 -14.28 7.95
CA LYS A 23 -5.08 -15.74 7.86
C LYS A 23 -3.70 -16.37 8.12
N MET A 24 -2.62 -15.71 7.70
CA MET A 24 -1.25 -16.19 7.91
C MET A 24 -0.82 -16.12 9.38
N LEU A 25 -1.18 -15.05 10.08
CA LEU A 25 -0.81 -14.83 11.48
C LEU A 25 -1.79 -15.48 12.47
N GLY A 26 -3.04 -15.69 12.06
CA GLY A 26 -4.14 -16.04 12.95
C GLY A 26 -4.74 -14.81 13.64
N PRO A 27 -5.98 -14.91 14.15
CA PRO A 27 -6.75 -13.77 14.62
C PRO A 27 -6.08 -13.02 15.79
N GLU A 28 -5.50 -13.74 16.75
CA GLU A 28 -4.86 -13.14 17.93
C GLU A 28 -3.62 -12.32 17.57
N MET A 29 -2.71 -12.92 16.80
CA MET A 29 -1.46 -12.27 16.39
C MET A 29 -1.72 -11.12 15.41
N PHE A 30 -2.74 -11.24 14.55
CA PHE A 30 -3.13 -10.16 13.65
C PHE A 30 -3.74 -8.96 14.39
N GLU A 31 -4.58 -9.20 15.41
CA GLU A 31 -5.06 -8.12 16.29
C GLU A 31 -3.91 -7.47 17.07
N GLN A 32 -2.96 -8.27 17.59
CA GLN A 32 -1.77 -7.74 18.25
C GLN A 32 -0.93 -6.86 17.31
N LEU A 33 -0.73 -7.29 16.06
CA LEU A 33 -0.04 -6.49 15.05
C LEU A 33 -0.77 -5.16 14.80
N ARG A 34 -2.10 -5.19 14.62
CA ARG A 34 -2.89 -3.97 14.41
C ARG A 34 -2.88 -3.04 15.62
N ALA A 35 -2.88 -3.57 16.83
CA ALA A 35 -2.82 -2.77 18.05
C ALA A 35 -1.44 -2.17 18.31
N THR A 36 -0.35 -2.78 17.82
CA THR A 36 1.02 -2.33 18.10
C THR A 36 1.66 -1.54 16.96
N ARG A 37 1.21 -1.76 15.72
CA ARG A 37 1.75 -1.12 14.51
C ARG A 37 0.69 -0.53 13.59
N GLY A 38 -0.52 -1.05 13.60
CA GLY A 38 -1.63 -0.52 12.80
C GLY A 38 -2.33 0.66 13.50
N ARG A 39 -3.54 0.97 13.02
CA ARG A 39 -4.44 1.99 13.62
C ARG A 39 -3.72 3.33 13.80
N GLU A 40 -3.69 3.87 15.02
CA GLU A 40 -3.08 5.16 15.36
C GLU A 40 -1.57 5.25 15.12
N HIS A 41 -0.90 4.13 14.83
CA HIS A 41 0.54 4.09 14.59
C HIS A 41 0.93 4.17 13.11
N ASP A 42 -0.04 4.11 12.18
CA ASP A 42 0.18 4.24 10.73
C ASP A 42 1.30 3.34 10.14
N GLY A 43 1.56 2.19 10.78
CA GLY A 43 2.59 1.22 10.40
C GLY A 43 2.05 0.03 9.59
N LEU A 44 0.79 0.10 9.14
CA LEU A 44 0.19 -0.84 8.19
C LEU A 44 -0.48 -0.06 7.06
N MET A 45 -0.33 -0.54 5.84
CA MET A 45 -0.96 0.07 4.68
C MET A 45 -2.46 -0.29 4.65
N LEU A 46 -3.32 0.73 4.56
CA LEU A 46 -4.77 0.54 4.51
C LEU A 46 -5.22 0.27 3.06
N PRO A 47 -5.96 -0.83 2.80
CA PRO A 47 -6.47 -1.15 1.46
C PRO A 47 -7.24 -0.01 0.78
N GLU A 48 -8.05 0.72 1.55
CA GLU A 48 -8.80 1.88 1.05
C GLU A 48 -7.88 2.99 0.52
N LYS A 49 -6.78 3.27 1.21
CA LYS A 49 -5.81 4.31 0.81
C LYS A 49 -4.93 3.88 -0.37
N ILE A 50 -4.67 2.58 -0.48
CA ILE A 50 -4.07 2.00 -1.69
C ILE A 50 -5.03 2.19 -2.88
N ALA A 51 -6.32 1.90 -2.71
CA ALA A 51 -7.32 2.07 -3.76
C ALA A 51 -7.48 3.53 -4.19
N GLU A 52 -7.43 4.49 -3.25
CA GLU A 52 -7.41 5.93 -3.56
C GLU A 52 -6.22 6.32 -4.44
N SER A 53 -5.06 5.69 -4.24
CA SER A 53 -3.86 5.92 -5.06
C SER A 53 -4.04 5.39 -6.49
N TYR A 54 -4.65 4.22 -6.66
CA TYR A 54 -5.05 3.72 -7.99
C TYR A 54 -6.10 4.61 -8.66
N TRP A 55 -7.08 5.10 -7.90
CA TRP A 55 -8.07 6.05 -8.41
C TRP A 55 -7.39 7.33 -8.88
N HIS A 56 -6.47 7.89 -8.08
CA HIS A 56 -5.68 9.06 -8.47
C HIS A 56 -4.95 8.86 -9.80
N LEU A 57 -4.26 7.72 -9.98
CA LEU A 57 -3.59 7.38 -11.25
C LEU A 57 -4.55 7.41 -12.44
N SER A 58 -5.75 6.85 -12.29
CA SER A 58 -6.76 6.81 -13.35
C SER A 58 -7.27 8.19 -13.78
N GLN A 59 -7.18 9.20 -12.89
CA GLN A 59 -7.64 10.56 -13.15
C GLN A 59 -6.55 11.46 -13.76
N GLN A 60 -5.32 10.97 -13.91
CA GLN A 60 -4.22 11.78 -14.42
C GLN A 60 -4.42 12.15 -15.89
N HIS A 61 -4.18 13.43 -16.20
CA HIS A 61 -4.13 13.88 -17.58
C HIS A 61 -2.91 13.27 -18.31
N ARG A 62 -3.08 12.91 -19.59
CA ARG A 62 -2.04 12.22 -20.39
C ARG A 62 -0.71 12.95 -20.53
N SER A 63 -0.66 14.25 -20.24
CA SER A 63 0.59 15.03 -20.26
C SER A 63 1.49 14.74 -19.06
N THR A 64 0.98 14.08 -18.02
CA THR A 64 1.63 13.88 -16.72
C THR A 64 1.27 12.53 -16.12
N TRP A 65 1.31 11.47 -16.93
CA TRP A 65 1.11 10.11 -16.45
C TRP A 65 2.30 9.63 -15.61
N THR A 66 2.01 9.19 -14.40
CA THR A 66 2.96 8.49 -13.54
C THR A 66 3.19 7.08 -14.08
N HIS A 67 4.46 6.73 -14.31
CA HIS A 67 4.84 5.38 -14.74
C HIS A 67 5.13 4.45 -13.54
N GLU A 68 5.65 4.98 -12.44
CA GLU A 68 5.93 4.21 -11.22
C GLU A 68 5.51 4.98 -9.97
N MET A 69 4.90 4.27 -9.02
CA MET A 69 4.49 4.79 -7.73
C MET A 69 4.81 3.76 -6.65
N ASP A 70 5.47 4.21 -5.59
CA ASP A 70 5.84 3.39 -4.44
C ASP A 70 5.00 3.81 -3.23
N LEU A 71 4.30 2.84 -2.63
CA LEU A 71 3.45 3.02 -1.47
C LEU A 71 4.01 2.20 -0.31
N ARG A 72 4.11 2.84 0.86
CA ARG A 72 4.60 2.25 2.11
C ARG A 72 3.87 2.85 3.31
N SER A 73 3.96 2.20 4.46
CA SER A 73 3.49 2.78 5.71
C SER A 73 4.45 3.88 6.21
N PHE A 74 3.98 4.78 7.07
CA PHE A 74 4.73 5.99 7.47
C PHE A 74 6.07 5.69 8.15
N GLY A 75 6.17 4.57 8.86
CA GLY A 75 7.37 4.15 9.59
C GLY A 75 8.25 3.12 8.88
N ASP A 76 7.85 2.64 7.70
CA ASP A 76 8.59 1.59 7.01
C ASP A 76 9.92 2.11 6.45
N ARG A 77 10.97 1.30 6.63
CA ARG A 77 12.24 1.51 5.93
C ARG A 77 12.12 0.90 4.54
N PRO A 78 12.43 1.65 3.47
CA PRO A 78 12.39 1.09 2.12
C PRO A 78 13.32 -0.12 1.97
N TRP A 79 12.91 -1.09 1.16
CA TRP A 79 13.64 -2.35 0.93
C TRP A 79 15.10 -2.18 0.44
N TRP A 80 15.44 -1.03 -0.15
CA TRP A 80 16.78 -0.75 -0.66
C TRP A 80 17.71 -0.04 0.34
N ASN A 81 17.25 0.22 1.57
CA ASN A 81 18.02 0.98 2.57
C ASN A 81 18.23 0.16 3.85
N HIS A 82 19.22 -0.73 3.81
CA HIS A 82 19.67 -1.59 4.92
C HIS A 82 21.07 -1.21 5.42
#